data_AF-A0AB38Z7Y2-F1
#
_entry.id   AF-A0AB38Z7Y2-F1
#
_cell.length_a   1.000
_cell.length_b   1.000
_cell.length_c   1.000
_cell.angle_alpha   90.00
_cell.angle_beta   90.00
_cell.angle_gamma   90.00
#
_symmetry.space_group_name_H-M   'P 1'
#
loop_
_entity.id
_entity.type
_entity.pdbx_description
1 polymer ?
#
loop_
_entity_poly.entity_id
_entity_poly.type
_entity_poly.pdbx_seq_one_letter_code
_entity_poly.pdbx_strand_id
1 'polypeptide(L)'
;MYDLACEKPDFARFIQESLNRHVECDWGDVDDEDKETNNQALKQGLRLLSAYNDDRFPKHGVATIWIITEADRSATTILFPNEY
;
A
#
# COMPACT_ATOMS: atom_id res chain seq x y z
N MET A 1 -11.40 -14.38 5.46
CA MET A 1 -10.12 -13.85 4.92
C MET A 1 -10.11 -13.75 3.40
N TYR A 2 -10.74 -14.66 2.64
CA TYR A 2 -10.89 -14.56 1.17
C TYR A 2 -12.20 -13.89 0.68
N ASP A 3 -12.96 -13.21 1.54
CA ASP A 3 -14.33 -12.78 1.20
C ASP A 3 -14.47 -11.28 0.86
N LEU A 4 -13.60 -10.41 1.39
CA LEU A 4 -13.75 -8.95 1.21
C LEU A 4 -13.45 -8.48 -0.23
N ALA A 5 -12.63 -9.23 -0.97
CA ALA A 5 -12.28 -8.91 -2.36
C ALA A 5 -13.38 -9.29 -3.36
N CYS A 6 -14.26 -10.24 -3.03
CA CYS A 6 -15.41 -10.60 -3.87
C CYS A 6 -16.59 -9.62 -3.69
N GLU A 7 -16.73 -9.03 -2.50
CA GLU A 7 -17.88 -8.16 -2.20
C GLU A 7 -17.80 -6.76 -2.81
N LYS A 8 -16.61 -6.25 -3.20
CA LYS A 8 -16.45 -4.88 -3.72
C LYS A 8 -15.46 -4.78 -4.91
N PRO A 9 -15.95 -4.84 -6.16
CA PRO A 9 -15.09 -4.73 -7.35
C PRO A 9 -14.35 -3.39 -7.46
N ASP A 10 -14.88 -2.32 -6.86
CA ASP A 10 -14.21 -1.02 -6.81
C ASP A 10 -12.99 -1.04 -5.89
N PHE A 11 -13.03 -1.86 -4.84
CA PHE A 11 -11.93 -1.99 -3.89
C PHE A 11 -10.77 -2.82 -4.46
N ALA A 12 -11.08 -3.89 -5.21
CA ALA A 12 -10.07 -4.65 -5.95
C ALA A 12 -9.33 -3.76 -6.99
N ARG A 13 -10.08 -2.87 -7.67
CA ARG A 13 -9.50 -1.90 -8.60
C ARG A 13 -8.59 -0.91 -7.90
N PHE A 14 -9.01 -0.40 -6.74
CA PHE A 14 -8.19 0.48 -5.92
C PHE A 14 -6.88 -0.17 -5.49
N ILE A 15 -6.91 -1.42 -4.99
CA ILE A 15 -5.68 -2.16 -4.66
C ILE A 15 -4.76 -2.26 -5.87
N GLN A 16 -5.30 -2.60 -7.03
CA GLN A 16 -4.50 -2.78 -8.24
C GLN A 16 -3.89 -1.46 -8.72
N GLU A 17 -4.62 -0.35 -8.64
CA GLU A 17 -4.11 1.00 -8.91
C GLU A 17 -2.98 1.37 -7.93
N SER A 18 -3.17 1.14 -6.63
CA SER A 18 -2.16 1.39 -5.62
C SER A 18 -0.89 0.55 -5.79
N LEU A 19 -1.02 -0.72 -6.18
CA LEU A 19 0.14 -1.57 -6.51
C LEU A 19 0.92 -1.02 -7.71
N ASN A 20 0.23 -0.58 -8.76
CA ASN A 20 0.90 0.03 -9.91
C ASN A 20 1.65 1.30 -9.50
N ARG A 21 1.03 2.17 -8.69
CA ARG A 21 1.67 3.37 -8.16
C ARG A 21 2.90 3.04 -7.31
N HIS A 22 2.83 2.01 -6.47
CA HIS A 22 3.96 1.54 -5.66
C HIS A 22 5.15 1.12 -6.52
N VAL A 23 4.89 0.41 -7.62
CA VAL A 23 5.94 -0.02 -8.57
C VAL A 23 6.54 1.18 -9.30
N GLU A 24 5.74 2.22 -9.58
CA GLU A 24 6.21 3.49 -10.15
C GLU A 24 6.94 4.38 -9.13
N CYS A 25 7.17 3.90 -7.90
CA CYS A 25 7.77 4.65 -6.79
C CYS A 25 6.91 5.86 -6.35
N ASP A 26 5.61 5.85 -6.67
CA ASP A 26 4.62 6.75 -6.08
C ASP A 26 4.15 6.12 -4.78
N TRP A 27 4.75 6.55 -3.67
CA TRP A 27 4.50 6.00 -2.33
C TRP A 27 3.13 6.41 -1.73
N GLY A 28 2.34 7.20 -2.47
CA GLY A 28 1.02 7.65 -2.07
C GLY A 28 1.05 8.72 -0.99
N ASP A 29 0.19 8.54 0.01
CA ASP A 29 -0.13 9.48 1.09
C ASP A 29 0.76 9.24 2.31
N VAL A 30 2.07 9.12 2.05
CA VAL A 30 3.12 9.07 3.07
C VAL A 30 3.88 10.40 3.09
N ASP A 31 4.45 10.74 4.25
CA ASP A 31 5.22 11.97 4.42
C ASP A 31 6.50 11.94 3.57
N ASP A 32 7.02 13.11 3.21
CA ASP A 32 8.20 13.21 2.34
C ASP A 32 9.46 12.55 2.93
N GLU A 33 9.55 12.47 4.26
CA GLU A 33 10.62 11.72 4.96
C GLU A 33 10.51 10.21 4.72
N ASP A 34 9.29 9.65 4.72
CA ASP A 34 9.05 8.25 4.39
C ASP A 34 9.31 7.98 2.90
N LYS A 35 8.96 8.92 2.03
CA LYS A 35 9.29 8.83 0.59
C LYS A 35 10.79 8.76 0.35
N GLU A 36 11.55 9.61 1.03
CA GLU A 36 13.02 9.61 0.95
C GLU A 36 13.59 8.30 1.53
N THR A 37 13.04 7.83 2.65
CA THR A 37 13.42 6.54 3.25
C THR A 37 13.17 5.38 2.31
N ASN A 38 12.03 5.34 1.63
CA ASN A 38 11.73 4.34 0.60
C ASN A 38 12.68 4.43 -0.60
N ASN A 39 13.01 5.63 -1.05
CA ASN A 39 13.97 5.84 -2.15
C ASN A 39 15.38 5.36 -1.77
N GLN A 40 15.77 5.51 -0.50
CA GLN A 40 17.02 4.95 0.00
C GLN A 40 16.93 3.44 0.14
N ALA A 41 15.81 2.91 0.64
CA ALA A 41 15.54 1.49 0.74
C ALA A 41 15.58 0.80 -0.64
N LEU A 42 15.12 1.46 -1.70
CA LEU A 42 15.26 0.96 -3.09
C LEU A 42 16.71 0.72 -3.49
N LYS A 43 17.64 1.56 -3.04
CA LYS A 43 19.08 1.44 -3.32
C LYS A 43 19.76 0.43 -2.42
N GLN A 44 19.30 0.30 -1.18
CA GLN A 44 19.87 -0.59 -0.18
C GLN A 44 19.26 -2.00 -0.20
N GLY A 45 18.20 -2.22 -0.97
CA GLY A 45 17.45 -3.48 -0.97
C GLY A 45 16.76 -3.73 0.37
N LEU A 46 16.19 -2.69 0.97
CA LEU A 46 15.42 -2.78 2.21
C LEU A 46 13.92 -2.82 1.90
N ARG A 47 13.13 -3.13 2.93
CA ARG A 47 11.66 -3.13 2.81
C ARG A 47 11.15 -1.75 2.39
N LEU A 48 10.12 -1.75 1.55
CA LEU A 48 9.42 -0.55 1.09
C LEU A 48 8.04 -0.50 1.73
N LEU A 49 7.59 0.69 2.08
CA LEU A 49 6.28 0.90 2.68
C LEU A 49 5.55 2.01 1.95
N SER A 50 4.31 1.76 1.53
CA SER A 50 3.48 2.79 0.91
C SER A 50 2.10 2.78 1.50
N ALA A 51 1.50 3.96 1.58
CA ALA A 51 0.16 4.13 2.10
C ALA A 51 -0.69 4.80 1.02
N TYR A 52 -1.85 4.23 0.74
CA TYR A 52 -2.80 4.84 -0.18
C TYR A 52 -4.12 5.03 0.54
N ASN A 53 -4.62 6.26 0.44
CA ASN A 53 -5.93 6.64 0.93
C ASN A 53 -6.86 6.87 -0.26
N ASP A 54 -8.13 6.49 -0.09
CA ASP A 54 -9.16 6.76 -1.09
C ASP A 54 -10.39 7.37 -0.42
N ASP A 55 -10.75 8.58 -0.83
CA ASP A 55 -11.87 9.34 -0.27
C ASP A 55 -13.24 8.67 -0.53
N ARG A 56 -13.31 7.68 -1.46
CA ARG A 56 -14.52 6.87 -1.70
C ARG A 56 -14.79 5.90 -0.56
N PHE A 57 -13.79 5.58 0.27
CA PHE A 57 -13.94 4.74 1.45
C PHE A 57 -13.80 5.60 2.72
N PRO A 58 -14.65 5.39 3.74
CA PRO A 58 -14.63 6.24 4.93
C PRO A 58 -13.34 6.05 5.75
N LYS A 59 -12.74 7.18 6.14
CA LYS A 59 -11.56 7.28 7.04
C LYS A 59 -11.78 6.64 8.43
N HIS A 60 -13.02 6.29 8.77
CA HIS A 60 -13.40 5.62 10.03
C HIS A 60 -13.49 4.09 9.91
N GLY A 61 -12.46 3.46 9.32
CA GLY A 61 -12.23 2.05 9.61
C GLY A 61 -11.51 1.22 8.54
N VAL A 62 -11.50 1.60 7.25
CA VAL A 62 -10.96 0.68 6.21
C VAL A 62 -10.39 1.38 4.95
N ALA A 63 -10.13 2.69 4.97
CA ALA A 63 -9.82 3.46 3.74
C ALA A 63 -8.33 3.65 3.42
N THR A 64 -7.44 3.29 4.34
CA THR A 64 -5.99 3.32 4.11
C THR A 64 -5.54 1.91 3.82
N ILE A 65 -4.82 1.67 2.73
CA ILE A 65 -4.11 0.40 2.52
C ILE A 65 -2.62 0.65 2.64
N TRP A 66 -1.96 -0.27 3.32
CA TRP A 66 -0.52 -0.26 3.51
C TRP A 66 0.07 -1.35 2.63
N ILE A 67 0.90 -0.98 1.67
CA ILE A 67 1.60 -1.91 0.79
C ILE A 67 3.03 -2.02 1.28
N ILE A 68 3.41 -3.20 1.75
CA ILE A 68 4.74 -3.50 2.27
C ILE A 68 5.40 -4.49 1.33
N THR A 69 6.49 -4.09 0.70
CA THR A 69 7.32 -4.98 -0.11
C THR A 69 8.56 -5.34 0.68
N GLU A 70 8.82 -6.65 0.83
CA GLU A 70 9.98 -7.14 1.57
C GLU A 70 11.29 -6.75 0.88
N ALA A 71 12.38 -6.71 1.66
CA ALA A 71 13.72 -6.33 1.24
C ALA A 71 14.23 -7.14 0.03
N ASP A 72 13.89 -8.42 -0.02
CA ASP A 72 14.23 -9.35 -1.10
C ASP A 72 13.23 -9.32 -2.27
N ARG A 73 12.20 -8.47 -2.19
CA ARG A 73 11.06 -8.40 -3.12
C ARG A 73 10.36 -9.75 -3.33
N SER A 74 10.52 -10.70 -2.40
CA SER A 74 9.92 -12.03 -2.50
C SER A 74 8.41 -11.99 -2.27
N ALA A 75 7.94 -11.01 -1.50
CA ALA A 75 6.55 -10.83 -1.16
C ALA A 75 6.18 -9.35 -1.08
N THR A 76 4.94 -9.06 -1.50
CA THR A 76 4.27 -7.78 -1.27
C THR A 76 3.01 -8.07 -0.46
N THR A 77 2.99 -7.58 0.77
CA THR A 77 1.87 -7.74 1.71
C THR A 77 1.04 -6.47 1.70
N ILE A 78 -0.29 -6.62 1.65
CA ILE A 78 -1.22 -5.50 1.71
C ILE A 78 -1.97 -5.61 3.03
N LEU A 79 -1.83 -4.61 3.89
CA LEU A 79 -2.43 -4.56 5.22
C LEU A 79 -3.50 -3.47 5.30
N PHE A 80 -4.53 -3.77 6.09
CA PHE A 80 -5.58 -2.83 6.46
C PHE A 80 -5.34 -2.29 7.87
N PRO A 81 -5.71 -1.03 8.15
CA PRO A 81 -5.60 -0.44 9.49
C PRO A 81 -6.46 -1.15 10.54
N ASN A 82 -7.44 -1.96 10.12
CA ASN A 82 -8.26 -2.78 11.01
C ASN A 82 -7.65 -4.18 11.30
N GLU A 83 -6.49 -4.50 10.70
CA GLU A 83 -5.74 -5.74 10.93
C GLU A 83 -4.49 -5.53 11.80
N TYR A 84 -4.32 -4.34 12.39
CA TYR A 84 -3.23 -3.99 13.31
C TYR A 84 -3.72 -3.77 14.74
#